data_AF-A0A7W8CB92-F1
#
_entry.id   AF-A0A7W8CB92-F1
#
_cell.length_a   1.000
_cell.length_b   1.000
_cell.length_c   1.000
_cell.angle_alpha   90.00
_cell.angle_beta   90.00
_cell.angle_gamma   90.00
#
_symmetry.space_group_name_H-M   'P 1'
#
loop_
_entity.id
_entity.type
_entity.pdbx_description
1 polymer ?
#
loop_
_entity_poly.entity_id
_entity_poly.type
_entity_poly.pdbx_seq_one_letter_code
_entity_poly.pdbx_strand_id
1 'polypeptide(L)'
;MTACSGFLLAVLWMDLMFDVQVLAHRHAVELPEATMASVAGYYHRVTTTSRPMSHLVAGVMAILLITLGLRVAGGQDPLWLVVVSVPLAVVPILLALLRTVPNAVRLGRRAGSLDEQTRWARAICVDHLFCIGCLVLFVGFRLGYAAMPAIS
;
A
#
# COMPACT_ATOMS: atom_id res chain seq x y z
N MET A 1 -7.66 8.90 -12.09
CA MET A 1 -7.09 7.57 -11.75
C MET A 1 -5.57 7.58 -11.75
N THR A 2 -4.90 7.93 -12.85
CA THR A 2 -3.42 7.91 -12.94
C THR A 2 -2.73 8.75 -11.86
N ALA A 3 -3.20 9.98 -11.60
CA ALA A 3 -2.67 10.82 -10.52
C ALA A 3 -2.86 10.17 -9.13
N CYS A 4 -4.01 9.56 -8.87
CA CYS A 4 -4.28 8.85 -7.61
C CYS A 4 -3.35 7.66 -7.43
N SER A 5 -3.19 6.83 -8.47
CA SER A 5 -2.30 5.66 -8.43
C SER A 5 -0.83 6.06 -8.30
N GLY A 6 -0.40 7.14 -8.99
CA GLY A 6 0.95 7.69 -8.84
C GLY A 6 1.22 8.21 -7.43
N PHE A 7 0.25 8.92 -6.83
CA PHE A 7 0.35 9.36 -5.44
C PHE A 7 0.47 8.17 -4.47
N LEU A 8 -0.36 7.15 -4.61
CA LEU A 8 -0.30 5.95 -3.76
C LEU A 8 1.01 5.18 -3.94
N LEU A 9 1.55 5.11 -5.16
CA LEU A 9 2.87 4.54 -5.42
C LEU A 9 3.98 5.34 -4.71
N ALA A 10 3.91 6.67 -4.73
CA ALA A 10 4.86 7.52 -4.03
C ALA A 10 4.80 7.33 -2.51
N VAL A 11 3.59 7.18 -1.95
CA VAL A 11 3.42 6.88 -0.53
C VAL A 11 4.01 5.51 -0.18
N LEU A 12 3.68 4.46 -0.94
CA LEU A 12 4.25 3.12 -0.73
C LEU A 12 5.77 3.10 -0.87
N TRP A 13 6.33 3.90 -1.77
CA TRP A 13 7.78 4.05 -1.89
C TRP A 13 8.39 4.62 -0.61
N MET A 14 7.78 5.67 -0.04
CA MET A 14 8.22 6.25 1.22
C MET A 14 8.14 5.25 2.38
N ASP A 15 7.09 4.42 2.44
CA ASP A 15 6.96 3.35 3.44
C ASP A 15 8.08 2.31 3.26
N LEU A 16 8.33 1.89 2.02
CA LEU A 16 9.33 0.88 1.68
C LEU A 16 10.76 1.30 2.02
N MET A 17 11.12 2.58 1.93
CA MET A 17 12.45 3.07 2.34
C MET A 17 12.81 2.67 3.78
N PHE A 18 11.81 2.55 4.67
CA PHE A 18 12.00 2.09 6.03
C PHE A 18 11.83 0.57 6.16
N ASP A 19 10.81 0.02 5.51
CA ASP A 19 10.46 -1.40 5.67
C ASP A 19 11.49 -2.36 5.07
N VAL A 20 12.20 -2.00 4.00
CA VAL A 20 13.23 -2.88 3.41
C VAL A 20 14.39 -3.19 4.37
N GLN A 21 14.58 -2.38 5.42
CA GLN A 21 15.55 -2.65 6.48
C GLN A 21 15.22 -3.95 7.24
N VAL A 22 13.94 -4.33 7.28
CA VAL A 22 13.45 -5.58 7.87
C VAL A 22 13.87 -6.79 7.04
N LEU A 23 13.94 -6.65 5.70
CA LEU A 23 14.32 -7.73 4.79
C LEU A 23 15.80 -8.10 4.93
N ALA A 24 16.67 -7.13 5.21
CA ALA A 24 18.09 -7.38 5.48
C ALA A 24 18.30 -8.30 6.69
N HIS A 25 17.34 -8.32 7.62
CA HIS A 25 17.36 -9.10 8.86
C HIS A 25 16.28 -10.21 8.87
N ARG A 26 15.88 -10.70 7.69
CA ARG A 26 14.82 -11.72 7.57
C ARG A 26 15.13 -13.07 8.24
N HIS A 27 16.41 -13.37 8.43
CA HIS A 27 16.88 -14.62 9.04
C HIS A 27 17.15 -14.50 10.55
N ALA A 28 17.12 -13.30 11.12
CA ALA A 28 17.27 -13.10 12.56
C ALA A 28 15.97 -13.50 13.28
N VAL A 29 16.06 -14.03 14.51
CA VAL A 29 14.86 -14.34 15.31
C VAL A 29 14.15 -13.03 15.67
N GLU A 30 14.91 -12.07 16.19
CA GLU A 30 14.45 -10.72 16.52
C GLU A 30 15.15 -9.68 15.63
N LEU A 31 14.46 -8.58 15.32
CA LEU A 31 15.08 -7.45 14.62
C LEU A 31 16.06 -6.72 15.57
N PRO A 32 17.22 -6.26 15.06
CA PRO A 32 18.10 -5.40 15.86
C PRO A 32 17.35 -4.17 16.36
N GLU A 33 17.59 -3.77 17.61
CA GLU A 33 16.90 -2.63 18.24
C GLU A 33 17.04 -1.33 17.41
N ALA A 34 18.18 -1.11 16.76
CA ALA A 34 18.38 0.04 15.89
C ALA A 34 17.38 0.07 14.70
N THR A 35 17.15 -1.07 14.05
CA THR A 35 16.17 -1.21 12.96
C THR A 35 14.75 -1.10 13.49
N MET A 36 14.46 -1.75 14.62
CA MET A 36 13.13 -1.66 15.25
C MET A 36 12.81 -0.23 15.67
N ALA A 37 13.76 0.49 16.27
CA ALA A 37 13.59 1.88 16.67
C ALA A 37 13.36 2.81 15.48
N SER A 38 14.05 2.59 14.37
CA SER A 38 13.86 3.30 13.11
C SER A 38 12.42 3.12 12.58
N VAL A 39 11.99 1.86 12.43
CA VAL A 39 10.67 1.50 11.88
C VAL A 39 9.53 1.91 12.81
N ALA A 40 9.63 1.61 14.11
CA ALA A 40 8.63 1.99 15.10
C ALA A 40 8.53 3.52 15.25
N GLY A 41 9.66 4.24 15.20
CA GLY A 41 9.68 5.70 15.25
C GLY A 41 9.03 6.33 14.00
N TYR A 42 9.23 5.73 12.83
CA TYR A 42 8.54 6.13 11.60
C TYR A 42 7.02 5.94 11.75
N TYR A 43 6.55 4.74 12.07
CA TYR A 43 5.12 4.47 12.20
C TYR A 43 4.48 5.22 13.37
N HIS A 44 5.22 5.50 14.44
CA HIS A 44 4.75 6.39 15.50
C HIS A 44 4.38 7.76 14.92
N ARG A 45 5.31 8.43 14.22
CA ARG A 45 5.04 9.74 13.61
C ARG A 45 3.90 9.69 12.59
N VAL A 46 3.88 8.67 11.74
CA VAL A 46 2.82 8.50 10.74
C VAL A 46 1.45 8.35 11.40
N THR A 47 1.36 7.60 12.51
CA THR A 47 0.09 7.32 13.18
C THR A 47 -0.34 8.40 14.19
N THR A 48 0.59 9.17 14.76
CA THR A 48 0.28 10.18 15.79
C THR A 48 0.33 11.60 15.25
N THR A 49 1.39 11.98 14.53
CA THR A 49 1.63 13.36 14.07
C THR A 49 1.16 13.62 12.65
N SER A 50 1.08 12.60 11.80
CA SER A 50 0.72 12.74 10.38
C SER A 50 -0.73 12.40 10.05
N ARG A 51 -1.66 12.61 11.00
CA ARG A 51 -3.11 12.46 10.77
C ARG A 51 -3.63 13.09 9.46
N PRO A 52 -3.28 14.34 9.08
CA PRO A 52 -3.74 14.91 7.81
C PRO A 52 -3.28 14.11 6.59
N MET A 53 -2.08 13.53 6.64
CA MET A 53 -1.55 12.68 5.57
C MET A 53 -2.30 11.35 5.48
N SER A 54 -2.65 10.73 6.61
CA SER A 54 -3.46 9.50 6.62
C SER A 54 -4.87 9.73 6.05
N HIS A 55 -5.51 10.86 6.38
CA HIS A 55 -6.79 11.24 5.79
C HIS A 55 -6.68 11.49 4.27
N LEU A 56 -5.59 12.12 3.82
CA LEU A 56 -5.34 12.32 2.39
C LEU A 56 -5.18 10.98 1.65
N VAL A 57 -4.39 10.04 2.19
CA VAL A 57 -4.22 8.70 1.59
C VAL A 57 -5.57 7.98 1.50
N ALA A 58 -6.36 7.98 2.58
CA ALA A 58 -7.70 7.39 2.57
C ALA A 58 -8.63 8.04 1.53
N GLY A 59 -8.58 9.38 1.42
CA GLY A 59 -9.31 10.13 0.40
C GLY A 59 -8.90 9.74 -1.02
N VAL A 60 -7.59 9.62 -1.28
CA VAL A 60 -7.07 9.21 -2.60
C VAL A 60 -7.47 7.77 -2.93
N MET A 61 -7.45 6.85 -1.97
CA MET A 61 -7.97 5.49 -2.13
C MET A 61 -9.46 5.49 -2.49
N ALA A 62 -10.28 6.29 -1.78
CA ALA A 62 -11.71 6.42 -2.06
C ALA A 62 -11.96 6.98 -3.47
N ILE A 63 -11.27 8.07 -3.84
CA ILE A 63 -11.38 8.67 -5.19
C ILE A 63 -10.98 7.66 -6.26
N LEU A 64 -9.91 6.87 -6.05
CA LEU A 64 -9.50 5.82 -6.97
C LEU A 64 -10.62 4.79 -7.18
N LEU A 65 -11.22 4.30 -6.10
CA LEU A 65 -12.30 3.30 -6.15
C LEU A 65 -13.59 3.87 -6.77
N ILE A 66 -13.99 5.09 -6.42
CA ILE A 66 -15.16 5.75 -7.00
C ILE A 66 -14.96 5.92 -8.50
N THR A 67 -13.80 6.42 -8.92
CA THR A 67 -13.52 6.62 -10.35
C THR A 67 -13.48 5.29 -11.11
N LEU A 68 -12.96 4.23 -10.47
CA LEU A 68 -12.98 2.88 -11.06
C LEU A 68 -14.41 2.37 -11.21
N GLY A 69 -15.22 2.49 -10.16
CA GLY A 69 -16.62 2.07 -10.14
C GLY A 69 -17.46 2.80 -11.19
N LEU A 70 -17.28 4.11 -11.35
CA LEU A 70 -17.99 4.89 -12.38
C LEU A 70 -17.64 4.42 -13.80
N ARG A 71 -16.38 4.07 -14.08
CA ARG A 71 -15.98 3.52 -15.38
C ARG A 71 -16.57 2.15 -15.66
N VAL A 72 -16.57 1.28 -14.65
CA VAL A 72 -17.18 -0.05 -14.72
C VAL A 72 -18.69 0.06 -14.97
N ALA A 73 -19.38 0.89 -14.19
CA ALA A 73 -20.83 1.10 -14.32
C ALA A 73 -21.20 1.75 -15.67
N GLY A 74 -20.35 2.62 -16.19
CA GLY A 74 -20.54 3.26 -17.49
C GLY A 74 -20.16 2.40 -18.69
N GLY A 75 -19.69 1.16 -18.49
CA GLY A 75 -19.29 0.26 -19.60
C GLY A 75 -18.13 0.79 -20.45
N GLN A 76 -17.29 1.68 -19.89
CA GLN A 76 -16.24 2.38 -20.65
C GLN A 76 -14.99 1.54 -20.90
N ASP A 77 -14.85 0.43 -20.16
CA ASP A 77 -13.69 -0.45 -20.18
C ASP A 77 -14.11 -1.87 -20.61
N PRO A 78 -13.30 -2.58 -21.41
CA PRO A 78 -13.57 -3.96 -21.79
C PRO A 78 -13.52 -4.87 -20.56
N LEU A 79 -14.31 -5.95 -20.58
CA LEU A 79 -14.50 -6.84 -19.42
C LEU A 79 -13.19 -7.37 -18.85
N TRP A 80 -12.23 -7.77 -19.70
CA TRP A 80 -10.93 -8.28 -19.22
C TRP A 80 -10.15 -7.23 -18.41
N LEU A 81 -10.22 -5.95 -18.82
CA LEU A 81 -9.52 -4.86 -18.14
C LEU A 81 -10.16 -4.59 -16.78
N VAL A 82 -11.50 -4.70 -16.69
CA VAL A 82 -12.23 -4.62 -15.43
C VAL A 82 -11.85 -5.78 -14.50
N VAL A 83 -11.91 -7.02 -14.98
CA VAL A 83 -11.60 -8.24 -14.20
C VAL A 83 -10.18 -8.20 -13.65
N VAL A 84 -9.22 -7.64 -14.37
CA VAL A 84 -7.84 -7.48 -13.89
C VAL A 84 -7.67 -6.25 -12.99
N SER A 85 -8.23 -5.09 -13.37
CA SER A 85 -7.98 -3.82 -12.68
C SER A 85 -8.68 -3.72 -11.32
N VAL A 86 -9.89 -4.27 -11.19
CA VAL A 86 -10.67 -4.22 -9.94
C VAL A 86 -9.94 -4.92 -8.78
N PRO A 87 -9.53 -6.19 -8.88
CA PRO A 87 -8.81 -6.84 -7.79
C PRO A 87 -7.46 -6.17 -7.52
N LEU A 88 -6.72 -5.72 -8.55
CA LEU A 88 -5.45 -5.02 -8.37
C LEU A 88 -5.58 -3.68 -7.63
N ALA A 89 -6.75 -3.04 -7.61
CA ALA A 89 -7.00 -1.83 -6.83
C ALA A 89 -7.64 -2.14 -5.47
N VAL A 90 -8.66 -3.00 -5.44
CA VAL A 90 -9.47 -3.27 -4.24
C VAL A 90 -8.69 -4.08 -3.20
N VAL A 91 -7.95 -5.12 -3.62
CA VAL A 91 -7.26 -6.02 -2.68
C VAL A 91 -6.19 -5.27 -1.86
N PRO A 92 -5.29 -4.46 -2.46
CA PRO A 92 -4.32 -3.67 -1.70
C PRO A 92 -4.97 -2.69 -0.71
N ILE A 93 -6.08 -2.05 -1.10
CA ILE A 93 -6.80 -1.12 -0.23
C ILE A 93 -7.39 -1.86 0.97
N LEU A 94 -8.04 -3.01 0.75
CA LEU A 94 -8.57 -3.83 1.83
C LEU A 94 -7.46 -4.37 2.73
N LEU A 95 -6.35 -4.84 2.16
CA LEU A 95 -5.18 -5.30 2.91
C LEU A 95 -4.63 -4.18 3.81
N ALA A 96 -4.49 -2.98 3.24
CA ALA A 96 -4.02 -1.80 3.97
C ALA A 96 -4.92 -1.47 5.17
N LEU A 97 -6.24 -1.41 4.94
CA LEU A 97 -7.22 -1.05 5.97
C LEU A 97 -7.35 -2.11 7.07
N LEU A 98 -7.37 -3.39 6.70
CA LEU A 98 -7.71 -4.48 7.61
C LEU A 98 -6.50 -5.05 8.35
N ARG A 99 -5.30 -4.97 7.76
CA ARG A 99 -4.09 -5.61 8.30
C ARG A 99 -2.96 -4.61 8.52
N THR A 100 -2.59 -3.87 7.49
CA THR A 100 -1.37 -3.05 7.51
C THR A 100 -1.50 -1.87 8.48
N VAL A 101 -2.60 -1.12 8.45
CA VAL A 101 -2.83 0.03 9.34
C VAL A 101 -2.94 -0.40 10.81
N PRO A 102 -3.73 -1.41 11.20
CA PRO A 102 -3.76 -1.89 12.58
C PRO A 102 -2.38 -2.35 13.08
N ASN A 103 -1.61 -3.07 12.26
CA ASN A 103 -0.26 -3.51 12.63
C ASN A 103 0.69 -2.31 12.78
N ALA A 104 0.63 -1.32 11.90
CA ALA A 104 1.43 -0.10 11.98
C ALA A 104 1.11 0.71 13.25
N VAL A 105 -0.16 0.80 13.64
CA VAL A 105 -0.56 1.45 14.91
C VAL A 105 -0.03 0.69 16.12
N ARG A 106 -0.10 -0.64 16.13
CA ARG A 106 0.44 -1.46 17.22
C ARG A 106 1.96 -1.32 17.34
N LEU A 107 2.65 -1.34 16.20
CA LEU A 107 4.10 -1.21 16.11
C LEU A 107 4.57 0.21 16.51
N GLY A 108 3.89 1.26 16.03
CA GLY A 108 4.18 2.65 16.39
C GLY A 108 3.92 2.99 17.85
N ARG A 109 3.06 2.20 18.54
CA ARG A 109 2.87 2.28 20.00
C ARG A 109 3.85 1.39 20.78
N ARG A 110 4.72 0.64 20.09
CA ARG A 110 5.55 -0.43 20.65
C ARG A 110 4.75 -1.37 21.57
N ALA A 111 3.56 -1.75 21.14
CA ALA A 111 2.74 -2.70 21.88
C ALA A 111 3.33 -4.12 21.78
N GLY A 112 3.04 -4.98 22.75
CA GLY A 112 3.44 -6.40 22.70
C GLY A 112 4.94 -6.66 22.90
N SER A 113 5.29 -7.94 22.82
CA SER A 113 6.64 -8.48 22.93
C SER A 113 7.53 -8.16 21.71
N LEU A 114 8.85 -8.29 21.85
CA LEU A 114 9.82 -8.07 20.75
C LEU A 114 9.56 -8.99 19.55
N ASP A 115 9.18 -10.24 19.82
CA ASP A 115 8.75 -11.20 18.82
C ASP A 115 7.50 -10.74 18.05
N GLU A 116 6.49 -10.20 18.75
CA GLU A 116 5.28 -9.66 18.13
C GLU A 116 5.57 -8.45 17.25
N GLN A 117 6.39 -7.52 17.74
CA GLN A 117 6.80 -6.33 17.00
C GLN A 117 7.58 -6.73 15.74
N THR A 118 8.48 -7.72 15.85
CA THR A 118 9.22 -8.27 14.71
C THR A 118 8.29 -8.89 13.67
N ARG A 119 7.28 -9.66 14.11
CA ARG A 119 6.27 -10.23 13.20
C ARG A 119 5.45 -9.15 12.50
N TRP A 120 5.03 -8.11 13.21
CA TRP A 120 4.26 -7.02 12.61
C TRP A 120 5.09 -6.23 11.59
N ALA A 121 6.34 -5.89 11.92
CA ALA A 121 7.24 -5.19 11.00
C ALA A 121 7.45 -5.99 9.69
N ARG A 122 7.65 -7.31 9.80
CA ARG A 122 7.74 -8.20 8.62
C ARG A 122 6.44 -8.27 7.84
N ALA A 123 5.32 -8.40 8.54
CA ALA A 123 4.00 -8.45 7.89
C ALA A 123 3.72 -7.17 7.11
N ILE A 124 4.00 -6.00 7.68
CA ILE A 124 3.83 -4.70 7.03
C ILE A 124 4.73 -4.60 5.79
N CYS A 125 6.01 -4.97 5.90
CA CYS A 125 6.92 -4.96 4.76
C CYS A 125 6.42 -5.84 3.60
N VAL A 126 5.95 -7.06 3.91
CA VAL A 126 5.38 -7.96 2.90
C VAL A 126 4.09 -7.41 2.31
N ASP A 127 3.21 -6.85 3.12
CA ASP A 127 1.98 -6.20 2.65
C ASP A 127 2.31 -5.04 1.69
N HIS A 128 3.29 -4.19 2.02
CA HIS A 128 3.70 -3.08 1.15
C HIS A 128 4.35 -3.54 -0.17
N LEU A 129 5.17 -4.59 -0.14
CA LEU A 129 5.71 -5.20 -1.36
C LEU A 129 4.61 -5.79 -2.25
N PHE A 130 3.60 -6.39 -1.64
CA PHE A 130 2.43 -6.87 -2.39
C PHE A 130 1.63 -5.69 -2.98
N CYS A 131 1.33 -4.67 -2.17
CA CYS A 131 0.61 -3.49 -2.59
C CYS A 131 1.31 -2.74 -3.74
N ILE A 132 2.64 -2.53 -3.67
CA ILE A 132 3.37 -1.85 -4.73
C ILE A 132 3.35 -2.66 -6.03
N GLY A 133 3.49 -3.99 -5.95
CA GLY A 133 3.37 -4.88 -7.11
C GLY A 133 1.98 -4.77 -7.76
N CYS A 134 0.91 -4.82 -6.96
CA CYS A 134 -0.45 -4.64 -7.45
C CYS A 134 -0.67 -3.27 -8.10
N LEU A 135 -0.20 -2.19 -7.48
CA LEU A 135 -0.38 -0.83 -8.02
C LEU A 135 0.45 -0.61 -9.29
N VAL A 136 1.66 -1.15 -9.38
CA VAL A 136 2.49 -1.11 -10.60
C VAL A 136 1.77 -1.85 -11.73
N LEU A 137 1.24 -3.05 -11.47
CA LEU A 137 0.48 -3.80 -12.46
C LEU A 137 -0.80 -3.05 -12.87
N PHE A 138 -1.55 -2.51 -11.91
CA PHE A 138 -2.74 -1.71 -12.17
C PHE A 138 -2.41 -0.54 -13.11
N VAL A 139 -1.39 0.25 -12.79
CA VAL A 139 -0.95 1.37 -13.61
C VAL A 139 -0.48 0.88 -14.99
N GLY A 140 0.30 -0.19 -15.04
CA GLY A 140 0.78 -0.80 -16.29
C GLY A 140 -0.35 -1.20 -17.23
N PHE A 141 -1.36 -1.92 -16.73
CA PHE A 141 -2.53 -2.30 -17.52
C PHE A 141 -3.33 -1.08 -18.00
N ARG A 142 -3.53 -0.08 -17.14
CA ARG A 142 -4.31 1.12 -17.48
C ARG A 142 -3.59 2.02 -18.48
N LEU A 143 -2.28 2.20 -18.34
CA LEU A 143 -1.47 2.97 -19.29
C LEU A 143 -1.32 2.22 -20.61
N GLY A 144 -1.06 0.91 -20.55
CA GLY A 144 -0.96 0.06 -21.75
C GLY A 144 -2.23 0.10 -22.58
N TYR A 145 -3.40 -0.03 -21.94
CA TYR A 145 -4.69 0.08 -22.64
C TYR A 145 -4.95 1.49 -23.20
N ALA A 146 -4.62 2.56 -22.44
CA ALA A 146 -4.80 3.93 -22.92
C ALA A 146 -3.87 4.29 -24.10
N ALA A 147 -2.72 3.62 -24.22
CA ALA A 147 -1.76 3.81 -25.30
C ALA A 147 -2.04 2.92 -26.53
N MET A 148 -2.98 1.96 -26.44
CA MET A 148 -3.37 1.18 -27.60
C MET A 148 -4.05 2.12 -28.60
N PRO A 149 -3.58 2.15 -29.87
CA PRO A 149 -4.29 2.90 -30.90
C PRO A 149 -5.70 2.33 -31.02
N ALA A 150 -6.70 3.19 -31.01
CA ALA A 150 -8.07 2.80 -31.33
C ALA A 150 -8.05 2.21 -32.73
N ILE A 151 -8.09 0.87 -32.83
CA ILE A 151 -8.34 0.22 -34.10
C ILE A 151 -9.84 0.47 -34.36
N SER A 152 -10.06 1.34 -35.34
CA SER A 152 -11.32 1.86 -35.88
C SER A 152 -12.49 0.90 -35.88
#